data_AF-A0A8T7JYY7-F1
#
_entry.id   AF-A0A8T7JYY7-F1
#
_cell.length_a   1.000
_cell.length_b   1.000
_cell.length_c   1.000
_cell.angle_alpha   90.00
_cell.angle_beta   90.00
_cell.angle_gamma   90.00
#
_symmetry.space_group_name_H-M   'P 1'
#
loop_
_entity.id
_entity.type
_entity.pdbx_description
1 polymer ?
#
loop_
_entity_poly.entity_id
_entity_poly.type
_entity_poly.pdbx_seq_one_letter_code
_entity_poly.pdbx_strand_id
1 'polypeptide(L)'
;IEAGVDIDFGAVIRSLAGLDSIAQSAGRCNRHGLREDGGSVWVVNPQEENLSSLPDIQIGKDRADTILNFFGRNPASYDNDALGLKAIEKYYFYYFKRKEDELDYPVSRGDKLDHDDNLFNLLGRNSHAYKGQVDKASLKQSFMTASKLFCVIDSPTIGVIVPYEEGKEIITALCGEIDIRQKRELLTRAQRYSVQLYLGRNGQFEKLQEKGAIHQIKDDQIFYLVPQHYDNEIGWSEEPTGNQEVLCF
;
A
#
# COMPACT_ATOMS: atom_id res chain seq x y z
N ILE A 1 1.73 16.25 7.32
CA ILE A 1 0.68 17.27 7.58
C ILE A 1 -0.16 17.38 6.31
N GLU A 2 -0.99 16.38 6.03
CA GLU A 2 -1.57 16.19 4.69
C GLU A 2 -3.10 16.12 4.69
N ALA A 3 -3.77 16.23 5.84
CA ALA A 3 -5.22 16.36 5.90
C ALA A 3 -5.72 17.17 7.10
N GLY A 4 -6.75 18.00 6.88
CA GLY A 4 -7.75 18.39 7.88
C GLY A 4 -7.41 19.45 8.92
N VAL A 5 -6.18 19.95 9.01
CA VAL A 5 -5.81 20.93 10.07
C VAL A 5 -5.48 22.30 9.49
N ASP A 6 -6.11 23.34 10.05
CA ASP A 6 -5.86 24.74 9.70
C ASP A 6 -4.61 25.25 10.41
N ILE A 7 -3.46 25.17 9.74
CA ILE A 7 -2.16 25.59 10.30
C ILE A 7 -1.44 26.52 9.32
N ASP A 8 -0.73 27.49 9.88
CA ASP A 8 0.11 28.45 9.16
C ASP A 8 1.50 28.53 9.81
N PHE A 9 2.52 28.11 9.07
CA PHE A 9 3.92 28.08 9.50
C PHE A 9 4.74 29.18 8.84
N GLY A 10 5.76 29.69 9.53
CA GLY A 10 6.75 30.60 8.91
C GLY A 10 7.79 29.87 8.06
N ALA A 11 8.07 28.62 8.42
CA ALA A 11 8.93 27.74 7.65
C ALA A 11 8.39 26.32 7.68
N VAL A 12 8.53 25.61 6.57
CA VAL A 12 8.20 24.19 6.41
C VAL A 12 9.46 23.46 6.01
N ILE A 13 9.80 22.38 6.71
CA ILE A 13 10.90 21.48 6.36
C ILE A 13 10.28 20.12 6.08
N ARG A 14 10.54 19.54 4.90
CA ARG A 14 9.99 18.23 4.52
C ARG A 14 11.01 17.38 3.78
N SER A 15 10.87 16.06 3.91
CA SER A 15 11.56 15.13 3.02
C SER A 15 11.05 15.27 1.58
N LEU A 16 11.95 15.04 0.62
CA LEU A 16 11.61 14.96 -0.79
C LEU A 16 10.60 13.82 -1.03
N ALA A 17 9.47 14.13 -1.64
CA ALA A 17 8.52 13.15 -2.16
C ALA A 17 7.87 13.74 -3.42
N GLY A 18 6.67 13.30 -3.78
CA GLY A 18 5.91 13.86 -4.90
C GLY A 18 5.82 15.39 -4.90
N LEU A 19 5.85 15.99 -6.09
CA LEU A 19 5.83 17.44 -6.27
C LEU A 19 4.52 18.06 -5.76
N ASP A 20 3.43 17.31 -5.90
CA ASP A 20 2.12 17.62 -5.34
C ASP A 20 2.13 17.61 -3.80
N SER A 21 2.79 16.65 -3.16
CA SER A 21 2.94 16.64 -1.70
C SER A 21 3.76 17.85 -1.22
N ILE A 22 4.81 18.22 -1.98
CA ILE A 22 5.60 19.44 -1.71
C ILE A 22 4.70 20.67 -1.80
N ALA A 23 3.88 20.79 -2.86
CA ALA A 23 2.94 21.89 -3.02
C ALA A 23 1.90 21.96 -1.90
N GLN A 24 1.35 20.83 -1.47
CA GLN A 24 0.43 20.77 -0.32
C GLN A 24 1.08 21.27 0.97
N SER A 25 2.35 20.91 1.19
CA SER A 25 3.11 21.35 2.35
C SER A 25 3.43 22.85 2.27
N ALA A 26 3.82 23.33 1.08
CA ALA A 26 4.07 24.74 0.80
C ALA A 26 2.82 25.61 1.01
N GLY A 27 1.63 25.10 0.69
CA GLY A 27 0.35 25.77 0.96
C GLY A 27 0.02 25.97 2.45
N ARG A 28 0.80 25.39 3.37
CA ARG A 28 0.73 25.64 4.82
C ARG A 28 1.79 26.63 5.31
N CYS A 29 2.68 27.09 4.43
CA CYS A 29 3.70 28.06 4.73
C CYS A 29 3.19 29.46 4.37
N ASN A 30 3.23 30.39 5.33
CA ASN A 30 2.68 31.73 5.23
C ASN A 30 1.28 31.79 4.63
N ARG A 31 0.42 30.84 5.05
CA ARG A 31 -0.89 30.64 4.44
C ARG A 31 -1.83 31.84 4.59
N HIS A 32 -1.75 32.53 5.73
CA HIS A 32 -2.57 33.73 5.97
C HIS A 32 -1.91 35.02 5.49
N GLY A 33 -0.71 34.95 4.90
CA GLY A 33 0.01 36.12 4.42
C GLY A 33 0.44 37.10 5.51
N LEU A 34 0.49 36.65 6.77
CA LEU A 34 0.82 37.50 7.92
C LEU A 34 2.30 37.92 7.96
N ARG A 35 3.17 37.25 7.20
CA ARG A 35 4.60 37.54 7.12
C ARG A 35 4.92 38.29 5.83
N GLU A 36 5.42 39.51 5.98
CA GLU A 36 5.77 40.41 4.87
C GLU A 36 6.93 39.86 4.02
N ASP A 37 7.90 39.19 4.65
CA ASP A 37 9.04 38.54 3.99
C ASP A 37 8.70 37.20 3.31
N GLY A 38 7.43 36.77 3.39
CA GLY A 38 6.99 35.47 2.90
C GLY A 38 7.24 34.32 3.90
N GLY A 39 7.17 33.09 3.39
CA GLY A 39 7.47 31.87 4.14
C GLY A 39 8.52 31.05 3.40
N SER A 40 9.27 30.21 4.13
CA SER A 40 10.31 29.36 3.54
C SER A 40 9.90 27.89 3.51
N VAL A 41 10.17 27.22 2.39
CA VAL A 41 9.95 25.77 2.25
C VAL A 41 11.28 25.12 1.92
N TRP A 42 11.74 24.22 2.80
CA TRP A 42 12.98 23.48 2.68
C TRP A 42 12.65 22.03 2.35
N VAL A 43 13.10 21.57 1.19
CA VAL A 43 12.96 20.18 0.77
C VAL A 43 14.31 19.48 0.95
N VAL A 44 14.33 18.47 1.82
CA VAL A 44 15.53 17.70 2.15
C VAL A 44 15.48 16.37 1.43
N ASN A 45 16.52 16.03 0.67
CA ASN A 45 16.67 14.70 0.07
C ASN A 45 17.60 13.85 0.95
N PRO A 46 17.06 13.02 1.87
CA PRO A 46 17.89 12.17 2.71
C PRO A 46 18.65 11.14 1.87
N GLN A 47 19.92 10.90 2.21
CA GLN A 47 20.75 9.88 1.55
C GLN A 47 20.28 8.46 1.89
N GLU A 48 19.82 8.26 3.13
CA GLU A 48 19.35 6.99 3.64
C GLU A 48 17.84 7.04 3.85
N GLU A 49 17.09 6.54 2.87
CA GLU A 49 15.64 6.36 2.95
C GLU A 49 15.24 5.10 2.20
N ASN A 50 14.59 4.16 2.87
CA ASN A 50 14.15 2.91 2.26
C ASN A 50 12.66 3.00 1.87
N LEU A 51 12.39 3.27 0.59
CA LEU A 51 11.04 3.31 0.03
C LEU A 51 10.70 2.05 -0.79
N SER A 52 11.44 0.95 -0.60
CA SER A 52 11.22 -0.28 -1.37
C SER A 52 9.80 -0.85 -1.25
N SER A 53 9.13 -0.61 -0.12
CA SER A 53 7.73 -1.00 0.13
C SER A 53 6.71 0.05 -0.30
N LEU A 54 7.14 1.21 -0.79
CA LEU A 54 6.30 2.35 -1.14
C LEU A 54 6.61 2.83 -2.58
N PRO A 55 6.34 1.99 -3.61
CA PRO A 55 6.76 2.24 -4.98
C PRO A 55 6.21 3.56 -5.54
N ASP A 56 4.99 3.92 -5.19
CA ASP A 56 4.34 5.16 -5.63
C ASP A 56 5.05 6.40 -5.08
N ILE A 57 5.43 6.35 -3.80
CA ILE A 57 6.18 7.42 -3.15
C ILE A 57 7.58 7.52 -3.75
N GLN A 58 8.24 6.38 -4.02
CA GLN A 58 9.53 6.36 -4.69
C GLN A 58 9.47 6.96 -6.10
N ILE A 59 8.48 6.58 -6.92
CA ILE A 59 8.29 7.15 -8.26
C ILE A 59 8.01 8.65 -8.15
N GLY A 60 7.14 9.06 -7.22
CA GLY A 60 6.83 10.47 -6.96
C GLY A 60 8.08 11.27 -6.60
N LYS A 61 8.90 10.74 -5.68
CA LYS A 61 10.19 11.31 -5.27
C LYS A 61 11.13 11.49 -6.47
N ASP A 62 11.33 10.44 -7.27
CA ASP A 62 12.22 10.48 -8.43
C ASP A 62 11.79 11.52 -9.47
N ARG A 63 10.47 11.62 -9.71
CA ARG A 63 9.92 12.60 -10.66
C ARG A 63 9.98 14.02 -10.13
N ALA A 64 9.71 14.23 -8.85
CA ALA A 64 9.87 15.54 -8.22
C ALA A 64 11.33 16.00 -8.30
N ASP A 65 12.29 15.13 -7.96
CA ASP A 65 13.73 15.43 -8.07
C ASP A 65 14.11 15.85 -9.48
N THR A 66 13.63 15.11 -10.49
CA THR A 66 13.87 15.41 -11.90
C THR A 66 13.35 16.81 -12.27
N ILE A 67 12.11 17.14 -11.88
CA ILE A 67 11.50 18.43 -12.18
C ILE A 67 12.22 19.58 -11.46
N LEU A 68 12.56 19.41 -10.19
CA LEU A 68 13.28 20.41 -9.40
C LEU A 68 14.70 20.66 -9.96
N ASN A 69 15.38 19.62 -10.42
CA ASN A 69 16.68 19.75 -11.09
C ASN A 69 16.56 20.49 -12.43
N PHE A 70 15.53 20.21 -13.23
CA PHE A 70 15.28 20.95 -14.47
C PHE A 70 14.90 22.41 -14.21
N PHE A 71 14.09 22.67 -13.18
CA PHE A 71 13.76 24.01 -12.73
C PHE A 71 15.03 24.78 -12.35
N GLY A 72 15.90 24.21 -11.51
CA GLY A 72 17.14 24.86 -11.08
C GLY A 72 18.10 25.21 -12.23
N ARG A 73 18.07 24.44 -13.33
CA ARG A 73 18.87 24.72 -14.55
C ARG A 73 18.25 25.77 -15.46
N ASN A 74 16.91 25.82 -15.55
CA ASN A 74 16.19 26.75 -16.42
C ASN A 74 14.82 27.15 -15.85
N PRO A 75 14.78 28.07 -14.86
CA PRO A 75 13.54 28.50 -14.22
C PRO A 75 12.54 29.13 -15.20
N ALA A 76 13.04 29.82 -16.23
CA ALA A 76 12.20 30.48 -17.24
C ALA A 76 11.31 29.49 -18.02
N SER A 77 11.72 28.23 -18.16
CA SER A 77 10.90 27.18 -18.79
C SER A 77 9.71 26.71 -17.95
N TYR A 78 9.61 27.19 -16.72
CA TYR A 78 8.57 26.92 -15.72
C TYR A 78 7.96 28.21 -15.17
N ASP A 79 8.02 29.32 -15.91
CA ASP A 79 7.51 30.64 -15.47
C ASP A 79 8.14 31.16 -14.17
N ASN A 80 9.34 30.70 -13.85
CA ASN A 80 10.04 30.97 -12.58
C ASN A 80 9.29 30.47 -11.33
N ASP A 81 8.36 29.53 -11.51
CA ASP A 81 7.61 28.91 -10.42
C ASP A 81 7.88 27.39 -10.37
N ALA A 82 8.55 26.95 -9.31
CA ALA A 82 8.90 25.54 -9.09
C ALA A 82 7.68 24.64 -8.82
N LEU A 83 6.56 25.23 -8.38
CA LEU A 83 5.32 24.55 -8.05
C LEU A 83 4.14 25.02 -8.91
N GLY A 84 4.44 25.82 -9.94
CA GLY A 84 3.45 26.35 -10.87
C GLY A 84 2.89 25.30 -11.80
N LEU A 85 1.84 25.67 -12.54
CA LEU A 85 1.09 24.76 -13.41
C LEU A 85 1.99 23.98 -14.37
N LYS A 86 2.98 24.64 -15.01
CA LYS A 86 3.93 23.98 -15.93
C LYS A 86 4.79 22.90 -15.27
N ALA A 87 5.18 23.11 -14.01
CA ALA A 87 5.97 22.14 -13.26
C ALA A 87 5.10 20.93 -12.87
N ILE A 88 3.88 21.20 -12.40
CA ILE A 88 2.89 20.17 -12.01
C ILE A 88 2.44 19.33 -13.22
N GLU A 89 2.16 19.95 -14.36
CA GLU A 89 1.79 19.24 -15.59
C GLU A 89 2.89 18.29 -16.06
N LYS A 90 4.14 18.76 -16.12
CA LYS A 90 5.29 17.93 -16.48
C LYS A 90 5.53 16.82 -15.47
N TYR A 91 5.38 17.11 -14.18
CA TYR A 91 5.50 16.11 -13.12
C TYR A 91 4.51 14.97 -13.34
N TYR A 92 3.21 15.25 -13.49
CA TYR A 92 2.20 14.21 -13.71
C TYR A 92 2.38 13.49 -15.04
N PHE A 93 2.79 14.20 -16.09
CA PHE A 93 3.14 13.55 -17.36
C PHE A 93 4.22 12.48 -17.17
N TYR A 94 5.32 12.79 -16.50
CA TYR A 94 6.39 11.81 -16.26
C TYR A 94 6.05 10.76 -15.20
N TYR A 95 5.18 11.10 -14.25
CA TYR A 95 4.69 10.17 -13.24
C TYR A 95 3.84 9.07 -13.88
N PHE A 96 2.82 9.44 -14.65
CA PHE A 96 1.91 8.49 -15.26
C PHE A 96 2.47 7.78 -16.49
N LYS A 97 3.42 8.38 -17.22
CA LYS A 97 4.09 7.70 -18.33
C LYS A 97 4.77 6.39 -17.93
N ARG A 98 5.24 6.27 -16.68
CA ARG A 98 5.83 5.00 -16.18
C ARG A 98 4.77 3.99 -15.75
N LYS A 99 3.55 4.44 -15.47
CA LYS A 99 2.43 3.63 -14.99
C LYS A 99 1.44 3.25 -16.09
N GLU A 100 1.66 3.69 -17.33
CA GLU A 100 0.71 3.50 -18.44
C GLU A 100 0.27 2.03 -18.59
N ASP A 101 1.22 1.09 -18.52
CA ASP A 101 0.96 -0.35 -18.60
C ASP A 101 0.20 -0.91 -17.37
N GLU A 102 0.31 -0.26 -16.21
CA GLU A 102 -0.37 -0.67 -14.96
C GLU A 102 -1.80 -0.12 -14.88
N LEU A 103 -2.04 1.08 -15.44
CA LEU A 103 -3.30 1.81 -15.33
C LEU A 103 -4.45 1.19 -16.13
N ASP A 104 -4.13 0.32 -17.08
CA ASP A 104 -5.12 -0.47 -17.81
C ASP A 104 -5.70 -1.62 -16.97
N TYR A 105 -5.06 -1.95 -15.83
CA TYR A 105 -5.38 -3.11 -14.98
C TYR A 105 -5.41 -4.41 -15.78
N PRO A 106 -4.23 -4.92 -16.19
CA PRO A 106 -4.14 -6.12 -17.01
C PRO A 106 -4.74 -7.33 -16.29
N VAL A 107 -5.48 -8.15 -17.04
CA VAL A 107 -6.07 -9.39 -16.56
C VAL A 107 -5.63 -10.53 -17.48
N SER A 108 -4.87 -11.46 -16.92
CA SER A 108 -4.46 -12.66 -17.65
C SER A 108 -5.61 -13.64 -17.84
N ARG A 109 -5.54 -14.43 -18.91
CA ARG A 109 -6.44 -15.57 -19.14
C ARG A 109 -6.45 -16.50 -17.93
N GLY A 110 -7.62 -17.04 -17.60
CA GLY A 110 -7.82 -17.94 -16.45
C GLY A 110 -9.29 -18.38 -16.34
N ASP A 111 -9.70 -18.79 -15.14
CA ASP A 111 -11.04 -19.39 -14.92
C ASP A 111 -12.21 -18.46 -15.28
N LYS A 112 -11.96 -17.14 -15.31
CA LYS A 112 -12.98 -16.09 -15.54
C LYS A 112 -12.91 -15.46 -16.94
N LEU A 113 -11.83 -15.68 -17.70
CA LEU A 113 -11.55 -15.09 -19.02
C LEU A 113 -10.71 -16.05 -19.87
N ASP A 114 -11.12 -16.29 -21.11
CA ASP A 114 -10.43 -17.19 -22.05
C ASP A 114 -9.27 -16.53 -22.84
N HIS A 115 -9.06 -15.23 -22.65
CA HIS A 115 -8.01 -14.44 -23.28
C HIS A 115 -7.41 -13.45 -22.29
N ASP A 116 -6.20 -12.97 -22.60
CA ASP A 116 -5.62 -11.83 -21.90
C ASP A 116 -6.38 -10.55 -22.32
N ASP A 117 -6.77 -9.74 -21.34
CA ASP A 117 -7.51 -8.49 -21.54
C ASP A 117 -7.10 -7.49 -20.43
N ASN A 118 -7.85 -6.40 -20.27
CA ASN A 118 -7.68 -5.47 -19.16
C ASN A 118 -9.02 -4.87 -18.73
N LEU A 119 -9.12 -4.40 -17.47
CA LEU A 119 -10.39 -3.89 -16.95
C LEU A 119 -10.89 -2.66 -17.73
N PHE A 120 -9.98 -1.83 -18.24
CA PHE A 120 -10.33 -0.66 -19.03
C PHE A 120 -11.09 -1.03 -20.32
N ASN A 121 -10.64 -2.06 -21.03
CA ASN A 121 -11.30 -2.57 -22.22
C ASN A 121 -12.65 -3.22 -21.87
N LEU A 122 -12.71 -4.06 -20.83
CA LEU A 122 -13.94 -4.71 -20.37
C LEU A 122 -15.04 -3.71 -19.97
N LEU A 123 -14.66 -2.59 -19.35
CA LEU A 123 -15.56 -1.49 -18.93
C LEU A 123 -15.75 -0.43 -20.02
N GLY A 124 -15.01 -0.53 -21.12
CA GLY A 124 -15.01 0.44 -22.20
C GLY A 124 -15.57 -0.13 -23.49
N ARG A 125 -14.68 -0.36 -24.46
CA ARG A 125 -15.04 -0.78 -25.83
C ARG A 125 -15.41 -2.26 -25.91
N ASN A 126 -14.87 -3.07 -24.99
CA ASN A 126 -14.98 -4.53 -24.95
C ASN A 126 -14.75 -5.14 -26.35
N SER A 127 -13.61 -4.78 -26.93
CA SER A 127 -13.27 -5.08 -28.32
C SER A 127 -13.17 -6.58 -28.63
N HIS A 128 -12.92 -7.40 -27.60
CA HIS A 128 -12.86 -8.86 -27.75
C HIS A 128 -14.25 -9.48 -27.92
N ALA A 129 -15.26 -9.00 -27.19
CA ALA A 129 -16.64 -9.48 -27.31
C ALA A 129 -17.36 -8.95 -28.55
N TYR A 130 -16.99 -7.76 -29.04
CA TYR A 130 -17.69 -7.09 -30.14
C TYR A 130 -16.73 -6.68 -31.27
N LYS A 131 -16.76 -7.43 -32.38
CA LYS A 131 -15.93 -7.18 -33.59
C LYS A 131 -16.68 -6.54 -34.77
N GLY A 132 -17.94 -6.10 -34.59
CA GLY A 132 -18.81 -5.59 -35.66
C GLY A 132 -19.44 -4.23 -35.40
N GLN A 133 -20.28 -3.76 -36.33
CA GLN A 133 -21.14 -2.59 -36.10
C GLN A 133 -22.20 -2.94 -35.04
N VAL A 134 -22.02 -2.37 -33.86
CA VAL A 134 -22.99 -2.44 -32.78
C VAL A 134 -23.84 -1.18 -32.85
N ASP A 135 -25.16 -1.33 -32.68
CA ASP A 135 -26.07 -0.20 -32.58
C ASP A 135 -25.61 0.77 -31.49
N LYS A 136 -25.73 2.09 -31.72
CA LYS A 136 -25.20 3.12 -30.81
C LYS A 136 -25.83 3.05 -29.41
N ALA A 137 -27.00 2.41 -29.29
CA ALA A 137 -27.75 2.30 -28.05
C ALA A 137 -27.35 1.08 -27.19
N SER A 138 -26.54 0.15 -27.69
CA SER A 138 -26.20 -1.07 -26.95
C SER A 138 -24.99 -0.87 -26.04
N LEU A 139 -25.13 -1.27 -24.78
CA LEU A 139 -24.03 -1.37 -23.83
C LEU A 139 -23.11 -2.52 -24.25
N LYS A 140 -21.81 -2.24 -24.27
CA LYS A 140 -20.76 -3.21 -24.68
C LYS A 140 -20.01 -3.76 -23.47
N GLN A 141 -20.20 -3.15 -22.31
CA GLN A 141 -19.38 -3.40 -21.13
C GLN A 141 -19.68 -4.76 -20.52
N SER A 142 -18.64 -5.52 -20.20
CA SER A 142 -18.74 -6.76 -19.43
C SER A 142 -18.74 -6.47 -17.92
N PHE A 143 -19.71 -5.70 -17.42
CA PHE A 143 -19.76 -5.28 -16.00
C PHE A 143 -19.69 -6.46 -15.03
N MET A 144 -20.37 -7.57 -15.33
CA MET A 144 -20.35 -8.77 -14.48
C MET A 144 -18.95 -9.39 -14.43
N THR A 145 -18.27 -9.52 -15.57
CA THR A 145 -16.92 -10.07 -15.64
C THR A 145 -15.92 -9.14 -14.97
N ALA A 146 -15.96 -7.85 -15.28
CA ALA A 146 -15.13 -6.82 -14.65
C ALA A 146 -15.32 -6.82 -13.12
N SER A 147 -16.56 -6.88 -12.61
CA SER A 147 -16.84 -6.95 -11.17
C SER A 147 -16.32 -8.22 -10.50
N LYS A 148 -16.23 -9.34 -11.22
CA LYS A 148 -15.66 -10.59 -10.67
C LYS A 148 -14.13 -10.59 -10.67
N LEU A 149 -13.51 -9.78 -11.52
CA LEU A 149 -12.07 -9.68 -11.67
C LEU A 149 -11.48 -8.54 -10.84
N PHE A 150 -12.23 -7.46 -10.69
CA PHE A 150 -11.83 -6.30 -9.93
C PHE A 150 -11.89 -6.59 -8.43
N CYS A 151 -10.77 -6.37 -7.77
CA CYS A 151 -10.66 -6.36 -6.31
C CYS A 151 -10.33 -4.93 -5.89
N VAL A 152 -11.23 -4.29 -5.14
CA VAL A 152 -11.00 -2.92 -4.63
C VAL A 152 -9.75 -2.85 -3.74
N ILE A 153 -9.51 -3.93 -2.98
CA ILE A 153 -8.32 -4.13 -2.17
C ILE A 153 -7.72 -5.46 -2.63
N ASP A 154 -6.65 -5.37 -3.40
CA ASP A 154 -5.84 -6.46 -3.94
C ASP A 154 -4.73 -6.89 -2.98
N SER A 155 -4.86 -6.50 -1.70
CA SER A 155 -3.97 -6.89 -0.61
C SER A 155 -4.65 -7.95 0.26
N PRO A 156 -4.72 -9.22 -0.19
CA PRO A 156 -5.26 -10.29 0.63
C PRO A 156 -4.45 -10.36 1.92
N THR A 157 -5.14 -10.29 3.04
CA THR A 157 -4.53 -10.47 4.36
C THR A 157 -5.05 -11.74 4.99
N ILE A 158 -4.21 -12.34 5.83
CA ILE A 158 -4.57 -13.49 6.64
C ILE A 158 -4.36 -13.17 8.12
N GLY A 159 -5.32 -13.59 8.93
CA GLY A 159 -5.23 -13.45 10.38
C GLY A 159 -4.31 -14.49 10.98
N VAL A 160 -3.29 -14.03 11.70
CA VAL A 160 -2.35 -14.88 12.45
C VAL A 160 -2.47 -14.54 13.93
N ILE A 161 -2.73 -15.56 14.75
CA ILE A 161 -2.86 -15.40 16.21
C ILE A 161 -1.46 -15.17 16.79
N VAL A 162 -1.30 -14.12 17.59
CA VAL A 162 -0.02 -13.76 18.21
C VAL A 162 0.01 -14.13 19.69
N PRO A 163 1.18 -14.48 20.24
CA PRO A 163 1.35 -14.85 21.64
C PRO A 163 1.41 -13.63 22.57
N TYR A 164 0.43 -12.73 22.44
CA TYR A 164 0.25 -11.54 23.26
C TYR A 164 -0.84 -11.78 24.31
N GLU A 165 -0.54 -11.55 25.60
CA GLU A 165 -1.48 -11.75 26.72
C GLU A 165 -2.22 -13.12 26.61
N GLU A 166 -3.57 -13.12 26.62
CA GLU A 166 -4.37 -14.34 26.51
C GLU A 166 -4.17 -15.08 25.17
N GLY A 167 -3.56 -14.43 24.17
CA GLY A 167 -3.18 -15.05 22.91
C GLY A 167 -2.32 -16.29 23.09
N LYS A 168 -1.42 -16.30 24.10
CA LYS A 168 -0.61 -17.48 24.45
C LYS A 168 -1.50 -18.67 24.83
N GLU A 169 -2.44 -18.45 25.74
CA GLU A 169 -3.36 -19.47 26.24
C GLU A 169 -4.31 -19.96 25.15
N ILE A 170 -4.77 -19.06 24.29
CA ILE A 170 -5.62 -19.38 23.14
C ILE A 170 -4.88 -20.28 22.15
N ILE A 171 -3.63 -19.96 21.80
CA ILE A 171 -2.80 -20.79 20.92
C ILE A 171 -2.62 -22.19 21.53
N THR A 172 -2.23 -22.26 22.81
CA THR A 172 -2.05 -23.54 23.51
C THR A 172 -3.33 -24.36 23.52
N ALA A 173 -4.49 -23.75 23.82
CA ALA A 173 -5.78 -24.43 23.84
C ALA A 173 -6.20 -24.91 22.44
N LEU A 174 -5.99 -24.11 21.40
CA LEU A 174 -6.31 -24.47 20.01
C LEU A 174 -5.43 -25.62 19.48
N CYS A 175 -4.17 -25.70 19.92
CA CYS A 175 -3.29 -26.83 19.59
C CYS A 175 -3.70 -28.14 20.28
N GLY A 176 -4.42 -28.07 21.41
CA GLY A 176 -4.92 -29.23 22.16
C GLY A 176 -6.13 -29.93 21.52
N GLU A 177 -6.61 -31.00 22.16
CA GLU A 177 -7.89 -31.62 21.79
C GLU A 177 -9.06 -30.83 22.38
N ILE A 178 -9.87 -30.25 21.50
CA ILE A 178 -11.01 -29.40 21.87
C ILE A 178 -12.23 -29.74 21.01
N ASP A 179 -13.42 -29.54 21.57
CA ASP A 179 -14.66 -29.73 20.83
C ASP A 179 -14.98 -28.53 19.92
N ILE A 180 -15.99 -28.69 19.06
CA ILE A 180 -16.40 -27.67 18.08
C ILE A 180 -16.92 -26.39 18.75
N ARG A 181 -17.56 -26.49 19.92
CA ARG A 181 -18.09 -25.33 20.65
C ARG A 181 -16.96 -24.52 21.28
N GLN A 182 -16.05 -25.20 21.98
CA GLN A 182 -14.85 -24.61 22.58
C GLN A 182 -13.98 -23.93 21.51
N LYS A 183 -13.80 -24.58 20.35
CA LYS A 183 -13.07 -24.00 19.21
C LYS A 183 -13.70 -22.68 18.73
N ARG A 184 -15.02 -22.61 18.61
CA ARG A 184 -15.72 -21.37 18.21
C ARG A 184 -15.52 -20.25 19.23
N GLU A 185 -15.62 -20.55 20.52
CA GLU A 185 -15.40 -19.57 21.58
C GLU A 185 -13.95 -19.06 21.59
N LEU A 186 -12.98 -19.96 21.46
CA LEU A 186 -11.56 -19.61 21.35
C LEU A 186 -11.27 -18.76 20.12
N LEU A 187 -11.81 -19.09 18.95
CA LEU A 187 -11.64 -18.29 17.74
C LEU A 187 -12.28 -16.90 17.85
N THR A 188 -13.41 -16.78 18.55
CA THR A 188 -14.04 -15.48 18.81
C THR A 188 -13.14 -14.61 19.69
N ARG A 189 -12.50 -15.20 20.71
CA ARG A 189 -11.52 -14.50 21.56
C ARG A 189 -10.23 -14.17 20.80
N ALA A 190 -9.76 -15.09 19.95
CA ALA A 190 -8.53 -14.97 19.18
C ALA A 190 -8.50 -13.74 18.26
N GLN A 191 -9.66 -13.24 17.82
CA GLN A 191 -9.75 -12.05 16.96
C GLN A 191 -9.05 -10.82 17.57
N ARG A 192 -9.04 -10.68 18.90
CA ARG A 192 -8.37 -9.57 19.61
C ARG A 192 -6.86 -9.73 19.68
N TYR A 193 -6.40 -10.97 19.53
CA TYR A 193 -5.00 -11.38 19.62
C TYR A 193 -4.49 -11.86 18.25
N SER A 194 -5.01 -11.28 17.16
CA SER A 194 -4.61 -11.63 15.81
C SER A 194 -4.09 -10.40 15.06
N VAL A 195 -3.03 -10.58 14.30
CA VAL A 195 -2.50 -9.58 13.37
C VAL A 195 -2.81 -9.99 11.94
N GLN A 196 -3.08 -9.01 11.09
CA GLN A 196 -3.31 -9.23 9.66
C GLN A 196 -1.97 -9.16 8.92
N LEU A 197 -1.59 -10.25 8.26
CA LEU A 197 -0.37 -10.31 7.46
C LEU A 197 -0.73 -10.32 5.98
N TYR A 198 -0.01 -9.55 5.18
CA TYR A 198 -0.20 -9.54 3.73
C TYR A 198 0.28 -10.85 3.10
N LEU A 199 -0.56 -11.40 2.21
CA LEU A 199 -0.29 -12.57 1.37
C LEU A 199 0.32 -12.15 0.02
N GLY A 200 1.03 -13.06 -0.63
CA GLY A 200 1.60 -12.90 -1.98
C GLY A 200 3.07 -13.29 -2.06
N ARG A 201 3.63 -13.29 -3.28
CA ARG A 201 5.01 -13.80 -3.53
C ARG A 201 6.12 -13.13 -2.70
N ASN A 202 5.88 -11.92 -2.19
CA ASN A 202 6.75 -11.19 -1.27
C ASN A 202 5.99 -10.69 -0.03
N GLY A 203 4.86 -11.33 0.30
CA GLY A 203 4.01 -11.01 1.43
C GLY A 203 4.69 -11.27 2.76
N GLN A 204 4.18 -10.64 3.82
CA GLN A 204 4.70 -10.83 5.18
C GLN A 204 4.48 -12.26 5.65
N PHE A 205 3.35 -12.86 5.27
CA PHE A 205 3.00 -14.22 5.66
C PHE A 205 3.99 -15.26 5.11
N GLU A 206 4.26 -15.22 3.81
CA GLU A 206 5.16 -16.16 3.15
C GLU A 206 6.59 -16.04 3.67
N LYS A 207 7.09 -14.82 3.89
CA LYS A 207 8.43 -14.60 4.48
C LYS A 207 8.55 -15.18 5.89
N LEU A 208 7.54 -14.95 6.73
CA LEU A 208 7.52 -15.48 8.09
C LEU A 208 7.36 -17.00 8.09
N GLN A 209 6.57 -17.56 7.16
CA GLN A 209 6.41 -18.99 6.99
C GLN A 209 7.71 -19.67 6.54
N GLU A 210 8.44 -19.08 5.57
CA GLU A 210 9.74 -19.57 5.10
C GLU A 210 10.79 -19.58 6.22
N LYS A 211 10.73 -18.61 7.14
CA LYS A 211 11.59 -18.53 8.33
C LYS A 211 11.13 -19.43 9.49
N GLY A 212 10.02 -20.14 9.35
CA GLY A 212 9.45 -20.98 10.40
C GLY A 212 8.82 -20.19 11.57
N ALA A 213 8.54 -18.91 11.38
CA ALA A 213 7.96 -18.03 12.38
C ALA A 213 6.43 -18.16 12.49
N ILE A 214 5.77 -18.78 11.52
CA ILE A 214 4.33 -19.06 11.52
C ILE A 214 4.09 -20.55 11.41
N HIS A 215 3.15 -21.04 12.22
CA HIS A 215 2.71 -22.43 12.19
C HIS A 215 1.20 -22.52 12.02
N GLN A 216 0.78 -23.61 11.37
CA GLN A 216 -0.62 -23.96 11.18
C GLN A 216 -1.10 -24.84 12.34
N ILE A 217 -2.30 -24.57 12.85
CA ILE A 217 -2.95 -25.39 13.88
C ILE A 217 -3.64 -26.56 13.19
N LYS A 218 -3.02 -27.76 13.26
CA LYS A 218 -3.57 -29.01 12.70
C LYS A 218 -3.92 -28.85 11.21
N ASP A 219 -4.95 -29.56 10.72
CA ASP A 219 -5.45 -29.48 9.34
C ASP A 219 -6.41 -28.28 9.11
N ASP A 220 -6.48 -27.31 10.03
CA ASP A 220 -7.32 -26.12 9.90
C ASP A 220 -6.55 -24.96 9.26
N GLN A 221 -7.25 -24.06 8.57
CA GLN A 221 -6.67 -22.81 8.03
C GLN A 221 -6.45 -21.74 9.12
N ILE A 222 -5.97 -22.15 10.30
CA ILE A 222 -5.71 -21.26 11.44
C ILE A 222 -4.20 -21.23 11.66
N PHE A 223 -3.64 -20.01 11.76
CA PHE A 223 -2.21 -19.79 11.87
C PHE A 223 -1.87 -19.05 13.16
N TYR A 224 -0.71 -19.34 13.73
CA TYR A 224 -0.17 -18.61 14.87
C TYR A 224 1.30 -18.28 14.68
N LEU A 225 1.72 -17.18 15.31
CA LEU A 225 3.09 -16.71 15.32
C LEU A 225 3.85 -17.35 16.49
N VAL A 226 5.06 -17.82 16.23
CA VAL A 226 5.92 -18.42 17.25
C VAL A 226 6.45 -17.32 18.19
N PRO A 227 6.48 -17.54 19.53
CA PRO A 227 6.88 -16.51 20.50
C PRO A 227 8.18 -15.77 20.23
N GLN A 228 9.20 -16.42 19.66
CA GLN A 228 10.49 -15.74 19.38
C GLN A 228 10.35 -14.63 18.32
N HIS A 229 9.29 -14.63 17.52
CA HIS A 229 9.03 -13.63 16.51
C HIS A 229 8.04 -12.54 16.97
N TYR A 230 7.74 -12.47 18.27
CA TYR A 230 6.84 -11.48 18.85
C TYR A 230 7.51 -10.67 19.96
N ASP A 231 7.46 -9.36 19.83
CA ASP A 231 7.94 -8.37 20.79
C ASP A 231 6.79 -7.46 21.25
N ASN A 232 6.77 -7.12 22.54
CA ASN A 232 5.65 -6.37 23.14
C ASN A 232 5.62 -4.88 22.74
N GLU A 233 6.74 -4.31 22.27
CA GLU A 233 6.82 -2.91 21.86
C GLU A 233 6.57 -2.74 20.37
N ILE A 234 7.13 -3.63 19.54
CA ILE A 234 7.05 -3.51 18.06
C ILE A 234 6.07 -4.48 17.40
N GLY A 235 5.60 -5.51 18.11
CA GLY A 235 4.71 -6.54 17.58
C GLY A 235 5.47 -7.69 16.93
N TRP A 236 5.06 -8.11 15.73
CA TRP A 236 5.70 -9.23 15.04
C TRP A 236 7.00 -8.79 14.34
N SER A 237 7.97 -9.70 14.21
CA SER A 237 9.27 -9.46 13.58
C SER A 237 9.65 -10.60 12.62
N GLU A 238 10.23 -10.25 11.48
CA GLU A 238 10.80 -11.24 10.55
C GLU A 238 12.04 -11.95 11.13
N GLU A 239 12.78 -11.27 12.01
CA GLU A 239 13.95 -11.83 12.69
C GLU A 239 13.58 -12.22 14.14
N PRO A 240 14.19 -13.27 14.70
CA PRO A 240 13.97 -13.64 16.08
C PRO A 240 14.33 -12.49 17.02
N THR A 241 13.36 -12.08 17.84
CA THR A 241 13.54 -11.13 18.93
C THR A 241 14.15 -11.90 20.10
N GLY A 242 15.21 -11.36 20.72
CA GLY A 242 16.12 -12.10 21.61
C GLY A 242 15.53 -12.69 22.91
N ASN A 243 14.20 -12.68 23.08
CA ASN A 243 13.52 -13.27 24.23
C ASN A 243 13.21 -14.75 23.96
N GLN A 244 14.17 -15.61 24.32
CA GLN A 244 13.96 -17.06 24.33
C GLN A 244 13.10 -17.48 25.53
N GLU A 245 11.79 -17.65 25.34
CA GLU A 245 11.03 -18.63 26.12
C GLU A 245 11.05 -19.96 25.35
N VAL A 246 11.88 -20.89 25.81
CA VAL A 246 11.91 -22.27 25.30
C VAL A 246 10.63 -22.97 25.77
N LEU A 247 9.70 -23.23 24.86
CA LEU A 247 8.63 -24.19 25.10
C LEU A 247 9.21 -25.59 24.88
N CYS A 248 9.57 -26.26 25.97
CA CYS A 248 9.85 -27.70 25.95
C CYS A 248 8.54 -28.46 25.69
N PHE A 249 8.53 -29.28 24.63
CA PHE A 249 7.51 -30.29 24.37
C PHE A 249 7.71 -31.51 25.28
#